data_AF-U2QG42-F1
#
_entry.id   AF-U2QG42-F1
#
_cell.length_a   1.000
_cell.length_b   1.000
_cell.length_c   1.000
_cell.angle_alpha   90.00
_cell.angle_beta   90.00
_cell.angle_gamma   90.00
#
_symmetry.space_group_name_H-M   'P 1'
#
loop_
_entity.id
_entity.type
_entity.pdbx_description
1 polymer ?
#
loop_
_entity_poly.entity_id
_entity_poly.type
_entity_poly.pdbx_seq_one_letter_code
_entity_poly.pdbx_strand_id
1 'polypeptide(L)'
;MKKSKVMAATLLAAGTLLTGCGTATGGKTTATAGDVLGSVVGSATNPNTIGNILGSVLGINKPSTNDLYGTWNYYEPGVAFTSDNALARAGGEVAAGSIREKLSGGYDKFGISSSNTQLQFNKDNTFRGTVAGRSLSGTWTYNESEQKIMLKTFLFTFPIYATRTLKGMSFTTESKRLLTVLQTVGQLTGNSNIAAIGELSKNYEGVRVGFDMRK
;
A
#
# COMPACT_ATOMS: atom_id res chain seq x y z
N MET A 1 -13.39 41.46 -37.13
CA MET A 1 -14.45 40.61 -36.55
C MET A 1 -13.79 39.41 -35.87
N LYS A 2 -14.18 39.12 -34.61
CA LYS A 2 -13.92 37.92 -33.76
C LYS A 2 -12.45 37.49 -33.55
N LYS A 3 -11.75 37.79 -32.44
CA LYS A 3 -11.84 37.39 -31.00
C LYS A 3 -11.58 35.90 -30.69
N SER A 4 -10.46 35.61 -30.00
CA SER A 4 -10.32 34.70 -28.83
C SER A 4 -8.88 34.87 -28.26
N LYS A 5 -8.57 35.55 -27.13
CA LYS A 5 -8.76 35.27 -25.68
C LYS A 5 -8.28 33.86 -25.28
N VAL A 6 -7.04 33.68 -24.79
CA VAL A 6 -6.47 33.83 -23.41
C VAL A 6 -7.02 32.84 -22.37
N MET A 7 -6.14 32.00 -21.82
CA MET A 7 -6.07 31.44 -20.44
C MET A 7 -4.67 30.81 -20.32
N ALA A 8 -3.63 31.39 -19.69
CA ALA A 8 -3.43 31.83 -18.30
C ALA A 8 -3.64 30.69 -17.28
N ALA A 9 -2.60 29.87 -17.08
CA ALA A 9 -2.44 29.04 -15.89
C ALA A 9 -1.40 29.69 -14.98
N THR A 10 -1.88 30.31 -13.92
CA THR A 10 -1.15 31.03 -12.89
C THR A 10 -0.50 30.02 -11.94
N LEU A 11 0.81 29.81 -12.04
CA LEU A 11 1.61 29.19 -10.99
C LEU A 11 1.98 30.28 -9.98
N LEU A 12 1.32 30.28 -8.82
CA LEU A 12 1.75 31.07 -7.68
C LEU A 12 3.07 30.52 -7.16
N ALA A 13 4.12 31.32 -7.31
CA ALA A 13 5.35 31.20 -6.57
C ALA A 13 5.14 31.69 -5.13
N ALA A 14 5.48 30.84 -4.15
CA ALA A 14 5.86 31.27 -2.82
C ALA A 14 7.35 30.95 -2.67
N GLY A 15 8.17 31.98 -2.82
CA GLY A 15 9.62 31.89 -2.63
C GLY A 15 9.98 31.83 -1.16
N THR A 16 11.05 31.10 -0.86
CA THR A 16 12.01 31.52 0.15
C THR A 16 13.41 31.43 -0.46
N LEU A 17 14.08 32.58 -0.41
CA LEU A 17 15.42 32.85 -0.90
C LEU A 17 16.43 32.23 0.08
N LEU A 18 17.39 31.47 -0.44
CA LEU A 18 18.73 31.41 0.13
C LEU A 18 19.72 31.54 -1.03
N THR A 19 20.28 32.74 -1.11
CA THR A 19 21.39 33.14 -1.98
C THR A 19 22.64 32.37 -1.56
N GLY A 20 23.16 31.53 -2.46
CA GLY A 20 24.46 30.87 -2.32
C GLY A 20 25.10 30.74 -3.70
N CYS A 21 26.16 31.52 -3.91
CA CYS A 21 26.93 31.63 -5.16
C CYS A 21 27.64 30.32 -5.52
N GLY A 22 27.58 29.90 -6.79
CA GLY A 22 28.33 28.75 -7.29
C GLY A 22 28.04 28.42 -8.75
N THR A 23 29.03 28.67 -9.60
CA THR A 23 29.22 28.40 -11.03
C THR A 23 28.41 27.28 -11.70
N ALA A 24 27.97 27.58 -12.92
CA ALA A 24 27.34 26.68 -13.88
C ALA A 24 28.13 25.40 -14.20
N THR A 25 27.42 24.28 -14.34
CA THR A 25 27.71 23.25 -15.34
C THR A 25 26.46 22.41 -15.56
N GLY A 26 25.98 22.36 -16.80
CA GLY A 26 24.92 21.45 -17.20
C GLY A 26 25.38 20.01 -17.05
N GLY A 27 24.58 19.20 -16.38
CA GLY A 27 24.78 17.77 -16.26
C GLY A 27 23.44 17.12 -15.96
N LYS A 28 23.02 16.18 -16.82
CA LYS A 28 21.91 15.28 -16.53
C LYS A 28 22.29 14.48 -15.28
N THR A 29 21.73 14.84 -14.13
CA THR A 29 22.02 14.17 -12.86
C THR A 29 21.31 12.82 -12.84
N THR A 30 22.04 11.79 -13.24
CA THR A 30 21.80 10.41 -12.84
C THR A 30 21.95 10.38 -11.31
N ALA A 31 20.84 10.40 -10.57
CA ALA A 31 20.85 10.31 -9.13
C ALA A 31 21.60 9.03 -8.72
N THR A 32 22.76 9.19 -8.09
CA THR A 32 23.51 8.06 -7.54
C THR A 32 22.91 7.67 -6.20
N ALA A 33 23.04 6.39 -5.82
CA ALA A 33 22.47 5.84 -4.60
C ALA A 33 22.84 6.64 -3.32
N GLY A 34 23.97 7.38 -3.33
CA GLY A 34 24.41 8.26 -2.23
C GLY A 34 23.49 9.46 -1.96
N ASP A 35 22.97 10.12 -3.00
CA ASP A 35 22.11 11.30 -2.84
C ASP A 35 20.71 10.93 -2.30
N VAL A 36 20.25 9.73 -2.60
CA VAL A 36 19.00 9.16 -2.05
C VAL A 36 19.19 8.77 -0.58
N LEU A 37 20.37 8.26 -0.20
CA LEU A 37 20.68 7.92 1.19
C LEU A 37 20.69 9.16 2.11
N GLY A 38 21.27 10.27 1.65
CA GLY A 38 21.34 11.52 2.42
C GLY A 38 19.98 12.18 2.68
N SER A 39 19.06 12.10 1.72
CA SER A 39 17.72 12.66 1.82
C SER A 39 16.74 11.80 2.64
N VAL A 40 16.91 10.47 2.63
CA VAL A 40 16.09 9.53 3.43
C VAL A 40 16.48 9.55 4.91
N VAL A 41 17.77 9.65 5.23
CA VAL A 41 18.25 9.75 6.63
C VAL A 41 17.84 11.08 7.27
N GLY A 42 17.80 12.18 6.52
CA GLY A 42 17.37 13.49 7.03
C GLY A 42 15.87 13.62 7.32
N SER A 43 15.02 12.75 6.77
CA SER A 43 13.56 12.84 6.88
C SER A 43 12.92 11.78 7.79
N ALA A 44 13.70 10.80 8.27
CA ALA A 44 13.20 9.65 9.01
C ALA A 44 13.60 9.70 10.49
N THR A 45 12.69 10.13 11.36
CA THR A 45 12.85 10.08 12.83
C THR A 45 12.54 8.69 13.42
N ASN A 46 12.06 7.73 12.62
CA ASN A 46 11.68 6.39 13.05
C ASN A 46 12.53 5.28 12.39
N PRO A 47 13.19 4.41 13.18
CA PRO A 47 14.01 3.31 12.66
C PRO A 47 13.23 2.33 11.75
N ASN A 48 11.93 2.16 12.00
CA ASN A 48 11.07 1.28 11.21
C ASN A 48 10.83 1.82 9.78
N THR A 49 10.84 3.14 9.63
CA THR A 49 10.63 3.84 8.36
C THR A 49 11.86 3.71 7.47
N ILE A 50 13.06 3.83 8.05
CA ILE A 50 14.35 3.69 7.34
C ILE A 50 14.49 2.30 6.71
N GLY A 51 14.19 1.23 7.46
CA GLY A 51 14.32 -0.14 6.96
C GLY A 51 13.41 -0.45 5.77
N ASN A 52 12.15 0.02 5.80
CA ASN A 52 11.19 -0.20 4.72
C ASN A 52 11.55 0.58 3.44
N ILE A 53 12.08 1.81 3.56
CA ILE A 53 12.47 2.64 2.40
C ILE A 53 13.72 2.06 1.71
N LEU A 54 14.76 1.72 2.49
CA LEU A 54 15.97 1.08 1.95
C LEU A 54 15.64 -0.27 1.31
N GLY A 55 14.77 -1.04 1.98
CA GLY A 55 14.22 -2.29 1.47
C GLY A 55 13.52 -2.16 0.10
N SER A 56 12.87 -1.02 -0.12
CA SER A 56 12.12 -0.74 -1.34
C SER A 56 13.01 -0.28 -2.49
N VAL A 57 14.05 0.51 -2.21
CA VAL A 57 15.04 0.99 -3.20
C VAL A 57 15.89 -0.18 -3.71
N LEU A 58 16.27 -1.08 -2.81
CA LEU A 58 17.17 -2.19 -3.10
C LEU A 58 16.44 -3.46 -3.54
N GLY A 59 15.10 -3.43 -3.67
CA GLY A 59 14.29 -4.60 -4.06
C GLY A 59 14.20 -5.71 -3.01
N ILE A 60 14.81 -5.54 -1.84
CA ILE A 60 14.81 -6.49 -0.71
C ILE A 60 13.42 -6.73 -0.11
N ASN A 61 12.47 -5.83 -0.38
CA ASN A 61 11.09 -5.99 0.07
C ASN A 61 10.23 -6.91 -0.81
N LYS A 62 10.75 -7.42 -1.95
CA LYS A 62 10.03 -8.34 -2.82
C LYS A 62 10.07 -9.77 -2.24
N PRO A 63 8.96 -10.33 -1.76
CA PRO A 63 8.95 -11.71 -1.28
C PRO A 63 9.20 -12.70 -2.42
N SER A 64 9.88 -13.80 -2.14
CA SER A 64 9.85 -14.97 -3.01
C SER A 64 8.56 -15.75 -2.75
N THR A 65 8.20 -16.66 -3.66
CA THR A 65 7.07 -17.58 -3.47
C THR A 65 7.18 -18.35 -2.13
N ASN A 66 8.40 -18.76 -1.74
CA ASN A 66 8.62 -19.48 -0.48
C ASN A 66 8.29 -18.65 0.77
N ASP A 67 8.50 -17.33 0.71
CA ASP A 67 8.18 -16.45 1.84
C ASP A 67 6.68 -16.39 2.09
N LEU A 68 5.88 -16.47 1.02
CA LEU A 68 4.42 -16.36 1.07
C LEU A 68 3.76 -17.53 1.82
N TYR A 69 4.34 -18.73 1.75
CA TYR A 69 3.75 -19.93 2.36
C TYR A 69 3.56 -19.80 3.87
N GLY A 70 2.45 -20.34 4.35
CA GLY A 70 2.05 -20.34 5.75
C GLY A 70 0.81 -19.51 6.01
N THR A 71 0.47 -19.37 7.29
CA THR A 71 -0.66 -18.58 7.77
C THR A 71 -0.16 -17.22 8.20
N TRP A 72 -0.84 -16.17 7.73
CA TRP A 72 -0.60 -14.79 8.10
C TRP A 72 -1.83 -14.27 8.84
N ASN A 73 -1.64 -13.77 10.05
CA ASN A 73 -2.65 -13.22 10.93
C ASN A 73 -2.63 -11.68 10.85
N TYR A 74 -3.79 -11.06 10.80
CA TYR A 74 -3.93 -9.61 10.79
C TYR A 74 -3.21 -8.99 11.99
N TYR A 75 -2.49 -7.91 11.74
CA TYR A 75 -1.83 -7.13 12.80
C TYR A 75 -2.33 -5.69 12.82
N GLU A 76 -2.30 -5.00 11.67
CA GLU A 76 -2.78 -3.63 11.54
C GLU A 76 -3.17 -3.31 10.08
N PRO A 77 -3.81 -2.16 9.78
CA PRO A 77 -4.10 -1.77 8.41
C PRO A 77 -2.82 -1.59 7.58
N GLY A 78 -2.76 -2.26 6.43
CA GLY A 78 -1.64 -2.13 5.48
C GLY A 78 -1.88 -1.00 4.50
N VAL A 79 -0.85 -0.19 4.24
CA VAL A 79 -0.87 0.92 3.26
C VAL A 79 0.43 0.93 2.47
N ALA A 80 0.32 0.95 1.14
CA ALA A 80 1.46 0.97 0.24
C ALA A 80 1.24 1.99 -0.89
N PHE A 81 2.20 2.89 -1.11
CA PHE A 81 2.17 3.78 -2.28
C PHE A 81 2.60 3.04 -3.54
N THR A 82 1.96 3.35 -4.67
CA THR A 82 2.25 2.71 -5.97
C THR A 82 3.34 3.43 -6.75
N SER A 83 3.97 4.47 -6.18
CA SER A 83 5.07 5.17 -6.85
C SER A 83 6.34 4.32 -6.85
N ASP A 84 7.02 4.27 -8.00
CA ASP A 84 8.35 3.67 -8.13
C ASP A 84 9.46 4.55 -7.52
N ASN A 85 9.16 5.82 -7.20
CA ASN A 85 10.13 6.73 -6.60
C ASN A 85 10.20 6.51 -5.08
N ALA A 86 11.35 6.04 -4.61
CA ALA A 86 11.59 5.78 -3.19
C ALA A 86 11.47 7.02 -2.29
N LEU A 87 11.82 8.21 -2.77
CA LEU A 87 11.66 9.46 -2.02
C LEU A 87 10.18 9.82 -1.88
N ALA A 88 9.38 9.58 -2.93
CA ALA A 88 7.93 9.76 -2.85
C ALA A 88 7.30 8.76 -1.86
N ARG A 89 7.78 7.51 -1.81
CA ARG A 89 7.35 6.52 -0.81
C ARG A 89 7.74 6.93 0.61
N ALA A 90 8.96 7.45 0.79
CA ALA A 90 9.46 7.93 2.08
C ALA A 90 8.67 9.14 2.60
N GLY A 91 8.50 10.17 1.74
CA GLY A 91 7.73 11.37 2.08
C GLY A 91 6.23 11.10 2.27
N GLY A 92 5.73 9.98 1.74
CA GLY A 92 4.35 9.54 1.92
C GLY A 92 4.02 8.98 3.31
N GLU A 93 4.99 8.75 4.19
CA GLU A 93 4.75 8.05 5.46
C GLU A 93 3.73 8.76 6.36
N VAL A 94 3.75 10.10 6.42
CA VAL A 94 2.75 10.89 7.16
C VAL A 94 1.34 10.69 6.59
N ALA A 95 1.22 10.67 5.26
CA ALA A 95 -0.03 10.39 4.57
C ALA A 95 -0.48 8.93 4.81
N ALA A 96 0.44 7.96 4.81
CA ALA A 96 0.14 6.57 5.16
C ALA A 96 -0.38 6.45 6.59
N GLY A 97 0.20 7.16 7.56
CA GLY A 97 -0.29 7.21 8.94
C GLY A 97 -1.75 7.66 9.02
N SER A 98 -2.10 8.74 8.33
CA SER A 98 -3.46 9.27 8.28
C SER A 98 -4.46 8.32 7.60
N ILE A 99 -4.01 7.58 6.59
CA ILE A 99 -4.83 6.55 5.92
C ILE A 99 -5.03 5.36 6.86
N ARG A 100 -3.97 4.88 7.53
CA ARG A 100 -4.05 3.77 8.49
C ARG A 100 -5.01 4.08 9.63
N GLU A 101 -4.99 5.29 10.18
CA GLU A 101 -5.90 5.70 11.26
C GLU A 101 -7.38 5.61 10.81
N LYS A 102 -7.69 6.10 9.61
CA LYS A 102 -9.04 5.99 9.02
C LYS A 102 -9.44 4.54 8.74
N LEU A 103 -8.51 3.74 8.21
CA LEU A 103 -8.74 2.32 7.97
C LEU A 103 -8.99 1.56 9.27
N SER A 104 -8.24 1.87 10.33
CA SER A 104 -8.40 1.24 11.65
C SER A 104 -9.82 1.42 12.17
N GLY A 105 -10.32 2.66 12.17
CA GLY A 105 -11.70 2.93 12.60
C GLY A 105 -12.75 2.19 11.77
N GLY A 106 -12.51 2.01 10.46
CA GLY A 106 -13.37 1.20 9.59
C GLY A 106 -13.28 -0.30 9.89
N TYR A 107 -12.07 -0.82 10.08
CA TYR A 107 -11.81 -2.23 10.38
C TYR A 107 -12.37 -2.65 11.74
N ASP A 108 -12.23 -1.80 12.76
CA ASP A 108 -12.78 -2.01 14.09
C ASP A 108 -14.31 -2.11 14.05
N LYS A 109 -14.98 -1.19 13.34
CA LYS A 109 -16.44 -1.23 13.13
C LYS A 109 -16.90 -2.44 12.31
N PHE A 110 -16.05 -2.94 11.42
CA PHE A 110 -16.30 -4.17 10.66
C PHE A 110 -16.03 -5.44 11.49
N GLY A 111 -15.36 -5.31 12.64
CA GLY A 111 -15.02 -6.43 13.51
C GLY A 111 -13.79 -7.22 13.06
N ILE A 112 -12.87 -6.59 12.33
CA ILE A 112 -11.58 -7.20 11.95
C ILE A 112 -10.66 -7.25 13.16
N SER A 113 -10.07 -8.41 13.42
CA SER A 113 -9.09 -8.61 14.47
C SER A 113 -8.06 -9.66 14.07
N SER A 114 -6.96 -9.74 14.83
CA SER A 114 -5.91 -10.75 14.63
C SER A 114 -6.42 -12.18 14.80
N SER A 115 -7.42 -12.40 15.66
CA SER A 115 -7.98 -13.73 15.92
C SER A 115 -8.95 -14.21 14.84
N ASN A 116 -9.50 -13.29 14.03
CA ASN A 116 -10.56 -13.62 13.08
C ASN A 116 -10.26 -13.20 11.63
N THR A 117 -9.07 -12.67 11.35
CA THR A 117 -8.66 -12.23 10.01
C THR A 117 -7.29 -12.78 9.66
N GLN A 118 -7.24 -13.65 8.66
CA GLN A 118 -6.06 -14.45 8.32
C GLN A 118 -5.98 -14.71 6.81
N LEU A 119 -4.77 -14.92 6.31
CA LEU A 119 -4.52 -15.34 4.93
C LEU A 119 -3.50 -16.48 4.94
N GLN A 120 -3.90 -17.64 4.43
CA GLN A 120 -3.05 -18.82 4.35
C GLN A 120 -2.74 -19.15 2.89
N PHE A 121 -1.46 -19.34 2.60
CA PHE A 121 -0.95 -19.81 1.31
C PHE A 121 -0.33 -21.20 1.46
N ASN A 122 -0.87 -22.17 0.72
CA ASN A 122 -0.41 -23.55 0.73
C ASN A 122 0.52 -23.83 -0.46
N LYS A 123 1.38 -24.84 -0.30
CA LYS A 123 2.36 -25.26 -1.33
C LYS A 123 1.72 -25.91 -2.56
N ASP A 124 0.46 -26.33 -2.47
CA ASP A 124 -0.32 -26.91 -3.57
C ASP A 124 -1.06 -25.86 -4.41
N ASN A 125 -0.68 -24.57 -4.26
CA ASN A 125 -1.32 -23.42 -4.89
C ASN A 125 -2.76 -23.16 -4.45
N THR A 126 -3.20 -23.73 -3.33
CA THR A 126 -4.46 -23.35 -2.69
C THR A 126 -4.25 -22.23 -1.66
N PHE A 127 -5.29 -21.44 -1.40
CA PHE A 127 -5.30 -20.45 -0.33
C PHE A 127 -6.61 -20.48 0.45
N ARG A 128 -6.54 -19.98 1.69
CA ARG A 128 -7.70 -19.66 2.52
C ARG A 128 -7.55 -18.25 3.07
N GLY A 129 -8.46 -17.36 2.70
CA GLY A 129 -8.60 -16.05 3.32
C GLY A 129 -9.73 -16.09 4.34
N THR A 130 -9.55 -15.49 5.51
CA THR A 130 -10.60 -15.24 6.49
C THR A 130 -10.61 -13.76 6.82
N VAL A 131 -11.77 -13.12 6.79
CA VAL A 131 -11.94 -11.70 7.16
C VAL A 131 -13.13 -11.59 8.10
N ALA A 132 -12.92 -11.02 9.29
CA ALA A 132 -13.94 -10.89 10.33
C ALA A 132 -14.69 -12.23 10.60
N GLY A 133 -13.94 -13.34 10.66
CA GLY A 133 -14.46 -14.68 10.95
C GLY A 133 -15.13 -15.39 9.76
N ARG A 134 -15.08 -14.82 8.55
CA ARG A 134 -15.62 -15.45 7.34
C ARG A 134 -14.54 -15.88 6.38
N SER A 135 -14.56 -17.16 6.01
CA SER A 135 -13.58 -17.73 5.10
C SER A 135 -14.04 -17.71 3.65
N LEU A 136 -13.08 -17.48 2.76
CA LEU A 136 -13.13 -17.77 1.33
C LEU A 136 -11.88 -18.58 0.97
N SER A 137 -11.98 -19.44 -0.02
CA SER A 137 -10.86 -20.27 -0.46
C SER A 137 -10.85 -20.42 -1.97
N GLY A 138 -9.70 -20.86 -2.48
CA GLY A 138 -9.52 -21.10 -3.89
C GLY A 138 -8.06 -21.35 -4.21
N THR A 139 -7.64 -20.93 -5.40
CA THR A 139 -6.25 -21.06 -5.85
C THR A 139 -5.57 -19.71 -5.98
N TRP A 140 -4.25 -19.72 -5.96
CA TRP A 140 -3.45 -18.52 -6.13
C TRP A 140 -2.28 -18.74 -7.08
N THR A 141 -1.85 -17.66 -7.71
CA THR A 141 -0.58 -17.58 -8.44
C THR A 141 0.17 -16.33 -8.03
N TYR A 142 1.49 -16.31 -8.22
CA TYR A 142 2.33 -15.18 -7.86
C TYR A 142 3.27 -14.78 -9.00
N ASN A 143 3.28 -13.49 -9.30
CA ASN A 143 4.26 -12.86 -10.16
C ASN A 143 5.23 -12.07 -9.28
N GLU A 144 6.45 -12.60 -9.10
CA GLU A 144 7.45 -11.99 -8.20
C GLU A 144 7.92 -10.61 -8.69
N SER A 145 7.97 -10.37 -9.99
CA SER A 145 8.46 -9.10 -10.55
C SER A 145 7.53 -7.94 -10.22
N GLU A 146 6.21 -8.20 -10.34
CA GLU A 146 5.11 -7.29 -10.02
C GLU A 146 4.71 -7.33 -8.54
N GLN A 147 5.26 -8.28 -7.77
CA GLN A 147 4.82 -8.59 -6.41
C GLN A 147 3.32 -8.88 -6.30
N LYS A 148 2.72 -9.42 -7.37
CA LYS A 148 1.28 -9.52 -7.54
C LYS A 148 0.82 -10.95 -7.37
N ILE A 149 -0.09 -11.16 -6.41
CA ILE A 149 -0.77 -12.43 -6.18
C ILE A 149 -2.16 -12.34 -6.81
N MET A 150 -2.50 -13.31 -7.65
CA MET A 150 -3.85 -13.47 -8.17
C MET A 150 -4.60 -14.48 -7.32
N LEU A 151 -5.58 -14.02 -6.54
CA LEU A 151 -6.47 -14.89 -5.77
C LEU A 151 -7.69 -15.24 -6.61
N LYS A 152 -7.87 -16.52 -6.91
CA LYS A 152 -9.00 -17.04 -7.68
C LYS A 152 -9.90 -17.86 -6.78
N THR A 153 -11.11 -17.37 -6.55
CA THR A 153 -12.20 -18.14 -5.93
C THR A 153 -13.12 -18.70 -7.00
N PHE A 154 -14.15 -19.45 -6.60
CA PHE A 154 -15.22 -19.86 -7.49
C PHE A 154 -16.00 -18.67 -8.09
N LEU A 155 -16.20 -17.59 -7.31
CA LEU A 155 -17.07 -16.47 -7.68
C LEU A 155 -16.33 -15.35 -8.42
N PHE A 156 -15.08 -15.09 -8.06
CA PHE A 156 -14.31 -13.99 -8.63
C PHE A 156 -12.81 -14.21 -8.48
N THR A 157 -12.06 -13.49 -9.31
CA THR A 157 -10.61 -13.38 -9.23
C THR A 157 -10.26 -11.96 -8.83
N PHE A 158 -9.38 -11.77 -7.83
CA PHE A 158 -8.95 -10.44 -7.42
C PHE A 158 -7.43 -10.39 -7.15
N PRO A 159 -6.74 -9.33 -7.61
CA PRO A 159 -5.33 -9.14 -7.36
C PRO A 159 -5.08 -8.57 -5.97
N ILE A 160 -4.03 -9.05 -5.31
CA ILE A 160 -3.40 -8.42 -4.15
C ILE A 160 -1.89 -8.31 -4.40
N TYR A 161 -1.19 -7.50 -3.61
CA TYR A 161 0.23 -7.24 -3.75
C TYR A 161 0.93 -7.52 -2.42
N ALA A 162 2.03 -8.28 -2.48
CA ALA A 162 2.79 -8.72 -1.32
C ALA A 162 4.09 -7.94 -1.19
N THR A 163 4.31 -7.30 -0.04
CA THR A 163 5.55 -6.56 0.26
C THR A 163 6.05 -6.98 1.63
N ARG A 164 7.32 -7.39 1.75
CA ARG A 164 7.91 -7.64 3.08
C ARG A 164 7.91 -6.33 3.88
N THR A 165 7.59 -6.44 5.16
CA THR A 165 7.77 -5.37 6.13
C THR A 165 8.78 -5.84 7.18
N LEU A 166 9.31 -4.93 7.98
CA LEU A 166 10.24 -5.30 9.06
C LEU A 166 9.69 -6.35 10.04
N LYS A 167 8.36 -6.42 10.21
CA LYS A 167 7.69 -7.27 11.20
C LYS A 167 6.86 -8.40 10.58
N GLY A 168 6.85 -8.54 9.26
CA GLY A 168 6.01 -9.53 8.58
C GLY A 168 5.81 -9.22 7.10
N MET A 169 4.55 -9.22 6.66
CA MET A 169 4.18 -9.02 5.26
C MET A 169 2.93 -8.18 5.11
N SER A 170 2.98 -7.24 4.18
CA SER A 170 1.85 -6.43 3.77
C SER A 170 1.17 -7.08 2.57
N PHE A 171 -0.15 -7.26 2.66
CA PHE A 171 -1.02 -7.71 1.58
C PHE A 171 -2.01 -6.60 1.26
N THR A 172 -1.78 -5.89 0.17
CA THR A 172 -2.57 -4.71 -0.21
C THR A 172 -3.22 -4.87 -1.57
N THR A 173 -4.29 -4.13 -1.82
CA THR A 173 -4.95 -4.05 -3.13
C THR A 173 -5.45 -2.63 -3.38
N GLU A 174 -6.00 -2.37 -4.55
CA GLU A 174 -6.65 -1.09 -4.82
C GLU A 174 -7.83 -0.90 -3.85
N SER A 175 -7.99 0.31 -3.30
CA SER A 175 -9.00 0.62 -2.28
C SER A 175 -10.42 0.18 -2.68
N LYS A 176 -10.80 0.38 -3.95
CA LYS A 176 -12.09 -0.08 -4.50
C LYS A 176 -12.26 -1.60 -4.41
N ARG A 177 -11.19 -2.37 -4.64
CA ARG A 177 -11.25 -3.83 -4.61
C ARG A 177 -11.35 -4.36 -3.19
N LEU A 178 -10.61 -3.76 -2.25
CA LEU A 178 -10.76 -4.07 -0.84
C LEU A 178 -12.20 -3.81 -0.38
N LEU A 179 -12.76 -2.67 -0.79
CA LEU A 179 -14.16 -2.34 -0.53
C LEU A 179 -15.11 -3.41 -1.06
N THR A 180 -14.94 -3.84 -2.31
CA THR A 180 -15.76 -4.90 -2.91
C THR A 180 -15.66 -6.19 -2.11
N VAL A 181 -14.46 -6.60 -1.69
CA VAL A 181 -14.28 -7.79 -0.84
C VAL A 181 -15.04 -7.65 0.48
N LEU A 182 -14.92 -6.51 1.15
CA LEU A 182 -15.62 -6.26 2.42
C LEU A 182 -17.13 -6.14 2.25
N GLN A 183 -17.62 -5.60 1.12
CA GLN A 183 -19.03 -5.58 0.76
C GLN A 183 -19.56 -7.00 0.52
N THR A 184 -18.84 -7.83 -0.24
CA THR A 184 -19.22 -9.22 -0.49
C THR A 184 -19.27 -10.00 0.84
N VAL A 185 -18.25 -9.85 1.69
CA VAL A 185 -18.25 -10.47 3.03
C VAL A 185 -19.41 -9.93 3.88
N GLY A 186 -19.64 -8.61 3.89
CA GLY A 186 -20.74 -7.97 4.62
C GLY A 186 -22.11 -8.50 4.21
N GLN A 187 -22.37 -8.58 2.89
CA GLN A 187 -23.62 -9.16 2.34
C GLN A 187 -23.81 -10.61 2.77
N LEU A 188 -22.75 -11.42 2.78
CA LEU A 188 -22.80 -12.83 3.21
C LEU A 188 -23.03 -12.99 4.72
N THR A 189 -22.78 -11.96 5.54
CA THR A 189 -22.88 -12.03 7.01
C THR A 189 -24.17 -11.49 7.59
N GLY A 190 -25.01 -10.80 6.81
CA GLY A 190 -26.12 -10.00 7.34
C GLY A 190 -25.68 -8.80 8.20
N ASN A 191 -24.36 -8.55 8.31
CA ASN A 191 -23.81 -7.41 9.03
C ASN A 191 -23.82 -6.19 8.11
N SER A 192 -24.89 -5.41 8.21
CA SER A 192 -25.13 -4.21 7.39
C SER A 192 -24.44 -2.96 7.93
N ASN A 193 -23.24 -3.08 8.52
CA ASN A 193 -22.41 -1.94 8.94
C ASN A 193 -21.85 -1.18 7.72
N ILE A 194 -22.76 -0.69 6.89
CA ILE A 194 -22.58 0.09 5.66
C ILE A 194 -21.81 1.39 5.95
N ALA A 195 -21.83 1.88 7.19
CA ALA A 195 -21.05 3.05 7.62
C ALA A 195 -19.52 2.82 7.57
N ALA A 196 -19.04 1.63 7.92
CA ALA A 196 -17.62 1.29 7.86
C ALA A 196 -17.11 1.21 6.40
N ILE A 197 -17.99 0.75 5.50
CA ILE A 197 -17.78 0.67 4.04
C ILE A 197 -17.59 2.07 3.44
N GLY A 198 -18.28 3.09 3.96
CA GLY A 198 -18.21 4.47 3.47
C GLY A 198 -16.79 5.08 3.54
N GLU A 199 -16.09 4.94 4.66
CA GLU A 199 -14.73 5.50 4.81
C GLU A 199 -13.69 4.73 4.00
N LEU A 200 -13.88 3.42 3.82
CA LEU A 200 -13.06 2.54 2.98
C LEU A 200 -13.27 2.80 1.48
N SER A 201 -14.41 3.37 1.10
CA SER A 201 -14.75 3.71 -0.28
C SER A 201 -14.06 4.96 -0.82
N LYS A 202 -13.34 5.70 0.05
CA LYS A 202 -12.51 6.83 -0.38
C LYS A 202 -11.41 6.29 -1.30
N ASN A 203 -11.44 6.71 -2.56
CA ASN A 203 -10.42 6.37 -3.54
C ASN A 203 -9.14 7.10 -3.18
N TYR A 204 -8.18 6.38 -2.61
CA TYR A 204 -6.81 6.85 -2.52
C TYR A 204 -6.11 6.61 -3.86
N GLU A 205 -5.94 7.66 -4.66
CA GLU A 205 -5.18 7.59 -5.91
C GLU A 205 -3.70 7.33 -5.60
N GLY A 206 -3.07 6.42 -6.34
CA GLY A 206 -1.66 6.08 -6.13
C GLY A 206 -1.36 5.33 -4.83
N VAL A 207 -2.38 4.79 -4.15
CA VAL A 207 -2.24 4.06 -2.89
C VAL A 207 -3.01 2.75 -2.95
N ARG A 208 -2.38 1.68 -2.44
CA ARG A 208 -2.99 0.40 -2.15
C ARG A 208 -3.18 0.27 -0.64
N VAL A 209 -4.28 -0.37 -0.26
CA VAL A 209 -4.68 -0.58 1.13
C VAL A 209 -5.00 -2.05 1.36
N GLY A 210 -4.88 -2.51 2.59
CA GLY A 210 -5.16 -3.90 2.94
C GLY A 210 -4.72 -4.22 4.36
N PHE A 211 -3.90 -5.25 4.52
CA PHE A 211 -3.53 -5.80 5.81
C PHE A 211 -2.03 -5.95 5.93
N ASP A 212 -1.47 -5.39 7.00
CA ASP A 212 -0.16 -5.80 7.48
C ASP A 212 -0.34 -6.99 8.42
N MET A 213 0.38 -8.06 8.15
CA MET A 213 0.16 -9.36 8.77
C MET A 213 1.46 -9.98 9.28
N ARG A 214 1.32 -10.89 10.24
CA ARG A 214 2.42 -11.64 10.87
C ARG A 214 2.12 -13.14 10.83
N LYS A 215 3.14 -13.98 10.78
CA LYS A 215 2.93 -15.43 10.93
C LYS A 215 2.52 -15.74 12.37
#